data_AF-A0A958IW64-F1
#
_entry.id   AF-A0A958IW64-F1
#
_cell.length_a   1.000
_cell.length_b   1.000
_cell.length_c   1.000
_cell.angle_alpha   90.00
_cell.angle_beta   90.00
_cell.angle_gamma   90.00
#
_symmetry.space_group_name_H-M   'P 1'
#
loop_
_entity.id
_entity.type
_entity.pdbx_description
1 polymer ?
#
loop_
_entity_poly.entity_id
_entity_poly.type
_entity_poly.pdbx_seq_one_letter_code
_entity_poly.pdbx_strand_id
1 'polypeptide(L)'
;EDFAGFAVSSDGGVSWSVSQQIFDMSGINGSLPSKGNIRVNGLPRVAVDNSGGPRSGWIYIVTGEKNLAPAGSDPDIILHRSSDGGVSWSGGIRVNRDPLNNGKI
;
A
#
# COMPACT_ATOMS: atom_id res chain seq x y z
N GLU A 1 -3.16 -10.70 -5.85
CA GLU A 1 -2.22 -9.57 -6.02
C GLU A 1 -1.20 -9.82 -4.95
N ASP A 2 0.06 -10.02 -5.33
CA ASP A 2 1.04 -10.70 -4.45
C ASP A 2 2.21 -9.77 -4.08
N PHE A 3 2.52 -8.78 -4.91
CA PHE A 3 3.55 -7.78 -4.61
C PHE A 3 3.17 -6.42 -5.19
N ALA A 4 3.63 -5.35 -4.55
CA ALA A 4 3.66 -4.03 -5.15
C ALA A 4 4.97 -3.83 -5.94
N GLY A 5 4.86 -3.12 -7.07
CA GLY A 5 5.98 -2.64 -7.86
C GLY A 5 6.15 -1.13 -7.75
N PHE A 6 7.38 -0.65 -7.94
CA PHE A 6 7.74 0.76 -7.85
C PHE A 6 8.81 1.11 -8.88
N ALA A 7 8.66 2.25 -9.53
CA ALA A 7 9.64 2.82 -10.43
C ALA A 7 9.95 4.25 -9.98
N VAL A 8 11.23 4.60 -9.92
CA VAL A 8 11.70 5.95 -9.58
C VAL A 8 12.69 6.45 -10.62
N SER A 9 12.61 7.74 -10.90
CA SER A 9 13.56 8.46 -11.74
C SER A 9 14.09 9.67 -10.99
N SER A 10 15.40 9.91 -11.11
CA SER A 10 16.10 11.09 -10.58
C SER A 10 16.53 12.07 -11.67
N ASP A 11 16.20 11.80 -12.93
CA ASP A 11 16.68 12.53 -14.10
C ASP A 11 15.53 13.04 -14.99
N GLY A 12 14.38 13.32 -14.38
CA GLY A 12 13.22 13.87 -15.09
C GLY A 12 12.52 12.84 -15.98
N GLY A 13 12.68 11.54 -15.70
CA GLY A 13 12.05 10.45 -16.42
C GLY A 13 12.84 9.90 -17.60
N VAL A 14 14.10 10.31 -17.78
CA VAL A 14 15.00 9.82 -18.84
C VAL A 14 15.38 8.35 -18.57
N SER A 15 15.67 8.02 -17.32
CA SER A 15 15.90 6.65 -16.88
C SER A 15 15.12 6.33 -15.60
N TRP A 16 14.85 5.04 -15.40
CA TRP A 16 14.05 4.54 -14.29
C TRP A 16 14.75 3.37 -13.61
N SER A 17 14.84 3.44 -12.28
CA SER A 17 15.14 2.29 -11.45
C SER A 17 13.83 1.62 -11.07
N VAL A 18 13.69 0.32 -11.37
CA VAL A 18 12.44 -0.43 -11.21
C VAL A 18 12.64 -1.59 -10.25
N SER A 19 11.75 -1.71 -9.27
CA SER A 19 11.61 -2.88 -8.41
C SER A 19 10.20 -3.44 -8.54
N GLN A 20 10.08 -4.72 -8.84
CA GLN A 20 8.78 -5.38 -9.02
C GLN A 20 8.21 -5.95 -7.72
N GLN A 21 9.02 -6.00 -6.65
CA GLN A 21 8.68 -6.65 -5.38
C GLN A 21 9.18 -5.78 -4.22
N ILE A 22 8.55 -4.62 -4.03
CA ILE A 22 8.94 -3.71 -2.93
C ILE A 22 8.38 -4.12 -1.57
N PHE A 23 7.27 -4.84 -1.55
CA PHE A 23 6.72 -5.52 -0.38
C PHE A 23 5.67 -6.56 -0.84
N ASP A 24 5.50 -7.59 -0.02
CA ASP A 24 4.42 -8.59 -0.14
C ASP A 24 3.09 -7.93 0.22
N MET A 25 2.04 -8.28 -0.51
CA MET A 25 0.68 -7.79 -0.26
C MET A 25 -0.34 -8.86 -0.64
N SER A 26 -1.53 -8.80 -0.04
CA SER A 26 -2.66 -9.63 -0.49
C SER A 26 -3.85 -8.76 -0.83
N GLY A 27 -3.87 -8.29 -2.08
CA GLY A 27 -4.83 -7.29 -2.54
C GLY A 27 -6.29 -7.77 -2.64
N ILE A 28 -7.21 -6.82 -2.77
CA ILE A 28 -8.65 -7.07 -2.75
C ILE A 28 -9.34 -7.02 -4.12
N ASN A 29 -8.61 -6.85 -5.24
CA ASN A 29 -9.23 -6.69 -6.56
C ASN A 29 -10.26 -7.78 -6.88
N GLY A 30 -11.45 -7.37 -7.32
CA GLY A 30 -12.55 -8.29 -7.64
C GLY A 30 -13.84 -7.89 -6.92
N SER A 31 -14.57 -8.88 -6.43
CA SER A 31 -15.81 -8.66 -5.67
C SER A 31 -15.63 -9.02 -4.21
N LEU A 32 -16.36 -8.34 -3.33
CA LEU A 32 -16.44 -8.64 -1.90
C LEU A 32 -17.79 -9.33 -1.59
N PRO A 33 -17.86 -10.67 -1.54
CA PRO A 33 -19.14 -11.37 -1.40
C PRO A 33 -19.84 -11.10 -0.07
N SER A 34 -19.06 -11.01 1.01
CA SER A 34 -19.55 -10.64 2.35
C SER A 34 -20.10 -9.21 2.44
N LYS A 35 -19.89 -8.40 1.39
CA LYS A 35 -20.31 -7.01 1.30
C LYS A 35 -21.27 -6.81 0.11
N GLY A 36 -22.16 -7.78 -0.12
CA GLY A 36 -23.18 -7.67 -1.18
C GLY A 36 -22.60 -7.68 -2.60
N ASN A 37 -21.46 -8.33 -2.81
CA ASN A 37 -20.76 -8.41 -4.10
C ASN A 37 -20.32 -7.05 -4.67
N ILE A 38 -20.02 -6.07 -3.81
CA ILE A 38 -19.42 -4.80 -4.26
C ILE A 38 -18.11 -5.10 -5.00
N ARG A 39 -17.95 -4.51 -6.18
CA ARG A 39 -16.71 -4.56 -6.95
C ARG A 39 -15.72 -3.53 -6.44
N VAL A 40 -14.48 -3.92 -6.28
CA VAL A 40 -13.38 -3.08 -5.81
C VAL A 40 -12.16 -3.27 -6.71
N ASN A 41 -11.38 -2.21 -6.87
CA ASN A 41 -10.05 -2.29 -7.46
C ASN A 41 -8.99 -2.44 -6.35
N GLY A 42 -7.94 -3.20 -6.60
CA GLY A 42 -6.79 -3.39 -5.69
C GLY A 42 -5.65 -2.41 -5.95
N LEU A 43 -5.89 -1.35 -6.73
CA LEU A 43 -4.83 -0.46 -7.21
C LEU A 43 -4.23 0.34 -6.05
N PRO A 44 -2.88 0.36 -5.89
CA PRO A 44 -2.23 1.15 -4.86
C PRO A 44 -2.45 2.65 -5.06
N ARG A 45 -2.22 3.44 -4.01
CA ARG A 45 -2.08 4.90 -4.07
C ARG A 45 -0.76 5.31 -3.46
N VAL A 46 -0.13 6.34 -4.01
CA VAL A 46 1.16 6.86 -3.57
C VAL A 46 1.09 8.36 -3.28
N ALA A 47 1.79 8.80 -2.25
CA ALA A 47 2.01 10.21 -1.93
C ALA A 47 3.45 10.42 -1.45
N VAL A 48 3.96 11.65 -1.61
CA VAL A 48 5.27 12.07 -1.12
C VAL A 48 5.07 13.24 -0.17
N ASP A 49 5.71 13.20 0.99
CA ASP A 49 5.73 14.34 1.91
C ASP A 49 6.61 15.46 1.33
N ASN A 50 6.00 16.58 1.01
CA ASN A 50 6.64 17.78 0.49
C ASN A 50 6.54 18.97 1.46
N SER A 51 6.32 18.68 2.75
CA SER A 51 6.08 19.70 3.77
C SER A 51 7.31 20.55 4.13
N GLY A 52 8.52 20.12 3.76
CA GLY A 52 9.77 20.71 4.23
C GLY A 52 10.11 20.37 5.69
N GLY A 53 9.29 19.56 6.36
CA GLY A 53 9.54 19.09 7.72
C GLY A 53 10.49 17.89 7.81
N PRO A 54 10.62 17.26 8.99
CA PRO A 54 11.55 16.15 9.23
C PRO A 54 11.32 14.90 8.37
N ARG A 55 10.16 14.78 7.73
CA ARG A 55 9.79 13.66 6.84
C ARG A 55 9.73 14.07 5.37
N SER A 56 10.16 15.28 5.02
CA SER A 56 10.21 15.73 3.63
C SER A 56 10.97 14.72 2.77
N GLY A 57 10.37 14.31 1.67
CA GLY A 57 10.87 13.27 0.75
C GLY A 57 10.45 11.83 1.11
N TRP A 58 9.80 11.59 2.25
CA TRP A 58 9.24 10.26 2.54
C TRP A 58 8.12 9.93 1.56
N ILE A 59 8.11 8.68 1.10
CA ILE A 59 7.13 8.14 0.17
C ILE A 59 6.19 7.23 0.95
N TYR A 60 4.89 7.33 0.69
CA TYR A 60 3.85 6.56 1.34
C TYR A 60 3.03 5.85 0.27
N ILE A 61 2.86 4.53 0.40
CA ILE A 61 1.97 3.74 -0.44
C ILE A 61 0.88 3.14 0.44
N VAL A 62 -0.37 3.25 0.00
CA VAL A 62 -1.48 2.53 0.60
C VAL A 62 -2.08 1.52 -0.37
N THR A 63 -2.43 0.36 0.17
CA THR A 63 -3.02 -0.79 -0.51
C THR A 63 -4.27 -1.23 0.25
N GLY A 64 -5.26 -1.74 -0.49
CA GLY A 64 -6.38 -2.46 0.12
C GLY A 64 -6.03 -3.94 0.16
N GLU A 65 -5.98 -4.53 1.35
CA GLU A 65 -5.50 -5.90 1.56
C GLU A 65 -6.39 -6.73 2.47
N LYS A 66 -6.25 -8.05 2.40
CA LYS A 66 -6.89 -9.03 3.30
C LYS A 66 -6.06 -10.31 3.38
N ASN A 67 -6.19 -11.08 4.45
CA ASN A 67 -5.51 -12.37 4.66
C ASN A 67 -3.97 -12.30 4.66
N LEU A 68 -3.39 -11.13 4.89
CA LEU A 68 -1.95 -10.95 5.07
C LEU A 68 -1.72 -9.94 6.21
N ALA A 69 -1.00 -10.36 7.25
CA ALA A 69 -0.75 -9.48 8.39
C ALA A 69 0.01 -8.20 7.95
N PRO A 70 -0.41 -7.01 8.42
CA PRO A 70 -1.33 -6.80 9.55
C PRO A 70 -2.81 -6.72 9.17
N ALA A 71 -3.19 -6.92 7.91
CA ALA A 71 -4.60 -7.01 7.52
C ALA A 71 -5.26 -8.24 8.16
N GLY A 72 -6.54 -8.09 8.50
CA GLY A 72 -7.43 -9.16 8.90
C GLY A 72 -7.92 -10.01 7.73
N SER A 73 -8.93 -10.84 7.97
CA SER A 73 -9.64 -11.60 6.94
C SER A 73 -10.65 -10.75 6.17
N ASP A 74 -11.05 -9.60 6.72
CA ASP A 74 -11.77 -8.55 6.04
C ASP A 74 -10.82 -7.50 5.42
N PRO A 75 -11.28 -6.74 4.40
CA PRO A 75 -10.47 -5.72 3.76
C PRO A 75 -10.01 -4.62 4.73
N ASP A 76 -8.70 -4.41 4.79
CA ASP A 76 -8.05 -3.34 5.53
C ASP A 76 -7.23 -2.45 4.59
N ILE A 77 -7.00 -1.21 5.01
CA ILE A 77 -6.03 -0.32 4.37
C ILE A 77 -4.69 -0.48 5.07
N ILE A 78 -3.68 -0.85 4.29
CA ILE A 78 -2.32 -1.05 4.77
C ILE A 78 -1.44 0.06 4.19
N LEU A 79 -0.64 0.67 5.07
CA LEU A 79 0.33 1.70 4.73
C LEU A 79 1.74 1.12 4.77
N HIS A 80 2.49 1.35 3.70
CA HIS A 80 3.93 1.19 3.63
C HIS A 80 4.58 2.56 3.43
N ARG A 81 5.77 2.75 3.99
CA ARG A 81 6.55 3.97 3.75
C ARG A 81 7.99 3.66 3.41
N SER A 82 8.59 4.52 2.60
CA SER A 82 10.02 4.60 2.39
C SER A 82 10.55 5.94 2.88
N SER A 83 11.66 5.91 3.61
CA SER A 83 12.39 7.09 4.08
C SER A 83 13.72 7.31 3.34
N ASP A 84 14.00 6.51 2.32
CA ASP A 84 15.27 6.44 1.60
C ASP A 84 15.09 6.50 0.07
N GLY A 85 14.05 7.20 -0.39
CA GLY A 85 13.81 7.43 -1.82
C GLY A 85 13.24 6.24 -2.57
N GLY A 86 12.63 5.29 -1.87
CA GLY A 86 12.02 4.08 -2.42
C GLY A 86 12.96 2.87 -2.52
N VAL A 87 14.15 2.96 -1.90
CA VAL A 87 15.13 1.86 -1.87
C VAL A 87 14.66 0.74 -0.94
N SER A 88 14.17 1.09 0.25
CA SER A 88 13.57 0.15 1.19
C SER A 88 12.21 0.64 1.69
N TRP A 89 11.39 -0.32 2.14
CA TRP A 89 10.03 -0.07 2.57
C TRP A 89 9.81 -0.65 3.96
N SER A 90 9.01 0.06 4.77
CA SER A 90 8.60 -0.43 6.08
C SER A 90 7.74 -1.70 5.93
N GLY A 91 7.66 -2.48 7.02
CA GLY A 91 6.56 -3.41 7.19
C GLY A 91 5.20 -2.70 7.08
N GLY A 92 4.16 -3.47 6.76
CA GLY A 92 2.81 -2.95 6.63
C GLY A 92 2.28 -2.39 7.95
N ILE A 93 1.56 -1.27 7.85
CA ILE A 93 0.91 -0.59 8.98
C ILE A 93 -0.59 -0.56 8.71
N ARG A 94 -1.38 -1.29 9.49
CA ARG A 94 -2.84 -1.23 9.41
C ARG A 94 -3.32 0.13 9.92
N VAL A 95 -3.97 0.92 9.05
CA VAL A 95 -4.44 2.27 9.43
C VAL A 95 -5.85 2.25 10.03
N ASN A 96 -6.62 1.19 9.75
CA ASN A 96 -7.92 0.94 10.32
C ASN A 96 -7.83 0.91 11.87
N ARG A 97 -8.76 1.62 12.53
CA ARG A 97 -8.79 1.77 14.01
C ARG A 97 -9.80 0.85 14.70
N ASP A 98 -10.50 0.04 13.93
CA ASP A 98 -11.47 -0.92 14.41
C ASP A 98 -10.79 -2.26 14.75
N PRO A 99 -11.44 -3.15 15.53
CA PRO A 99 -10.88 -4.48 15.79
C PRO A 99 -10.70 -5.29 14.50
N LEU A 100 -9.68 -6.15 14.46
CA LEU A 100 -9.50 -7.09 13.34
C LEU A 100 -10.74 -7.99 13.14
N ASN A 101 -11.04 -8.35 11.90
CA ASN A 101 -12.02 -9.37 11.53
C ASN A 101 -13.46 -9.06 12.00
N ASN A 102 -13.80 -7.78 12.12
CA ASN A 102 -15.09 -7.38 12.70
C ASN A 102 -16.18 -7.17 11.64
N GLY A 103 -15.83 -7.21 10.35
CA GLY A 103 -16.77 -7.09 9.25
C GLY A 103 -17.50 -5.75 9.19
N LYS A 104 -17.01 -4.70 9.85
CA LYS A 104 -17.63 -3.38 9.84
C LYS A 104 -17.57 -2.73 8.46
N ILE A 105 -18.55 -1.87 8.24
CA ILE A 105 -18.73 -1.00 7.08
C ILE A 105 -18.06 0.33 7.40
#